data_AF-A0A7X0LE84-F1
#
_entry.id   AF-A0A7X0LE84-F1
#
_cell.length_a   1.000
_cell.length_b   1.000
_cell.length_c   1.000
_cell.angle_alpha   90.00
_cell.angle_beta   90.00
_cell.angle_gamma   90.00
#
_symmetry.space_group_name_H-M   'P 1'
#
loop_
_entity.id
_entity.type
_entity.pdbx_description
1 polymer ?
#
loop_
_entity_poly.entity_id
_entity_poly.type
_entity_poly.pdbx_seq_one_letter_code
_entity_poly.pdbx_strand_id
1 'polypeptide(L)'
;MVLLSHDEHFDNLDISGRALLAGIPLTLTTPDGSKRLGQKATGLADWESVELERPGGGTVTVTGVPAIHGPGPREEVESLSGQVVGFVLDGEGLPTVYVSGDNASLEVVGQIAERFAPVDTALLFRRRPALLDALRRRARRPGQRPGRRSGPNPRRPPRRPRPLRQLGPLH
;
A
#
# COMPACT_ATOMS: atom_id res chain seq x y z
N MET A 1 -17.45 -7.80 -18.70
CA MET A 1 -17.24 -8.03 -17.25
C MET A 1 -16.24 -7.01 -16.73
N VAL A 2 -16.31 -6.66 -15.45
CA VAL A 2 -15.24 -5.96 -14.72
C VAL A 2 -14.74 -6.85 -13.56
N LEU A 3 -13.43 -6.84 -13.32
CA LEU A 3 -12.81 -7.37 -12.11
C LEU A 3 -12.46 -6.18 -11.22
N LEU A 4 -13.09 -6.08 -10.05
CA LEU A 4 -12.91 -4.98 -9.12
C LEU A 4 -12.34 -5.53 -7.82
N SER A 5 -11.08 -5.21 -7.51
CA SER A 5 -10.40 -5.78 -6.34
C SER A 5 -10.96 -5.30 -4.99
N HIS A 6 -11.55 -4.09 -4.94
CA HIS A 6 -12.22 -3.49 -3.78
C HIS A 6 -12.94 -2.20 -4.20
N ASP A 7 -13.89 -1.66 -3.42
CA ASP A 7 -14.65 -0.46 -3.83
C ASP A 7 -14.49 0.73 -2.86
N GLU A 8 -13.84 0.50 -1.73
CA GLU A 8 -13.65 1.45 -0.64
C GLU A 8 -12.67 2.57 -0.97
N HIS A 9 -11.72 2.33 -1.88
CA HIS A 9 -10.69 3.30 -2.22
C HIS A 9 -10.94 3.98 -3.57
N PHE A 10 -10.81 5.30 -3.56
CA PHE A 10 -11.07 6.15 -4.73
C PHE A 10 -10.11 5.88 -5.89
N ASP A 11 -8.88 5.46 -5.61
CA ASP A 11 -7.92 5.07 -6.65
C ASP A 11 -8.28 3.76 -7.35
N ASN A 12 -9.16 2.95 -6.76
CA ASN A 12 -9.67 1.72 -7.37
C ASN A 12 -11.07 1.89 -7.98
N LEU A 13 -11.94 2.71 -7.36
CA LEU A 13 -13.26 3.00 -7.89
C LEU A 13 -13.73 4.43 -7.59
N ASP A 14 -13.40 5.35 -8.50
CA ASP A 14 -13.86 6.73 -8.47
C ASP A 14 -15.29 6.91 -8.99
N ILE A 15 -15.76 8.17 -9.03
CA ILE A 15 -17.12 8.52 -9.49
C ILE A 15 -17.36 8.07 -10.94
N SER A 16 -16.37 8.24 -11.81
CA SER A 16 -16.46 7.86 -13.23
C SER A 16 -16.47 6.34 -13.40
N GLY A 17 -15.68 5.62 -12.61
CA GLY A 17 -15.71 4.17 -12.52
C GLY A 17 -17.06 3.65 -12.04
N ARG A 18 -17.66 4.25 -11.01
CA ARG A 18 -19.02 3.91 -10.56
C ARG A 18 -20.06 4.14 -11.66
N ALA A 19 -19.96 5.24 -12.39
CA ALA A 19 -20.84 5.52 -13.53
C ALA A 19 -20.68 4.48 -14.65
N LEU A 20 -19.45 4.04 -14.94
CA LEU A 20 -19.17 2.97 -15.89
C LEU A 20 -19.82 1.65 -15.44
N LEU A 21 -19.66 1.26 -14.18
CA LEU A 21 -20.20 0.00 -13.65
C LEU A 21 -21.71 -0.14 -13.83
N ALA A 22 -22.46 0.97 -13.82
CA ALA A 22 -23.91 0.94 -14.04
C ALA A 22 -24.31 0.31 -15.39
N GLY A 23 -23.46 0.47 -16.42
CA GLY A 23 -23.66 -0.11 -17.75
C GLY A 23 -23.10 -1.52 -17.94
N ILE A 24 -22.27 -2.01 -17.02
CA ILE A 24 -21.61 -3.32 -17.13
C ILE A 24 -22.52 -4.42 -16.59
N PRO A 25 -22.71 -5.54 -17.32
CA PRO A 25 -23.64 -6.60 -16.90
C PRO A 25 -23.15 -7.44 -15.71
N LEU A 26 -21.83 -7.52 -15.50
CA LEU A 26 -21.23 -8.32 -14.42
C LEU A 26 -19.95 -7.66 -13.90
N THR A 27 -19.90 -7.46 -12.59
CA THR A 27 -18.73 -7.04 -11.83
C THR A 27 -18.39 -8.13 -10.81
N LEU A 28 -17.19 -8.70 -10.87
CA LEU A 28 -16.69 -9.61 -9.84
C LEU A 28 -15.86 -8.82 -8.83
N THR A 29 -16.13 -9.01 -7.54
CA THR A 29 -15.55 -8.18 -6.46
C THR A 29 -15.50 -8.94 -5.13
N THR A 30 -15.13 -8.26 -4.04
CA THR A 30 -15.16 -8.81 -2.69
C THR A 30 -16.59 -9.13 -2.25
N PRO A 31 -16.80 -10.09 -1.32
CA PRO A 31 -18.11 -10.36 -0.76
C PRO A 31 -18.80 -9.12 -0.21
N ASP A 32 -18.07 -8.26 0.51
CA ASP A 32 -18.63 -7.03 1.05
C ASP A 32 -18.86 -5.94 -0.02
N GLY A 33 -17.99 -5.86 -1.02
CA GLY A 33 -18.17 -4.95 -2.15
C GLY A 33 -19.42 -5.26 -2.95
N SER A 34 -19.75 -6.54 -3.13
CA SER A 34 -20.97 -6.95 -3.83
C SER A 34 -22.25 -6.45 -3.14
N LYS A 35 -22.28 -6.49 -1.80
CA LYS A 35 -23.41 -5.99 -1.00
C LYS A 35 -23.61 -4.49 -1.18
N ARG A 36 -22.51 -3.72 -1.31
CA ARG A 36 -22.54 -2.26 -1.51
C ARG A 36 -22.89 -1.86 -2.94
N LEU A 37 -22.42 -2.62 -3.93
CA LEU A 37 -22.56 -2.30 -5.35
C LEU A 37 -23.88 -2.81 -5.96
N GLY A 38 -24.54 -3.78 -5.31
CA GLY A 38 -25.87 -4.24 -5.67
C GLY A 38 -25.91 -5.31 -6.77
N GLN A 39 -27.05 -5.44 -7.46
CA GLN A 39 -27.43 -6.65 -8.22
C GLN A 39 -26.49 -7.08 -9.35
N LYS A 40 -25.68 -6.18 -9.92
CA LYS A 40 -24.74 -6.51 -11.00
C LYS A 40 -23.34 -6.87 -10.50
N ALA A 41 -23.15 -6.86 -9.18
CA ALA A 41 -21.92 -7.24 -8.53
C ALA A 41 -22.07 -8.61 -7.87
N THR A 42 -21.12 -9.50 -8.16
CA THR A 42 -21.01 -10.82 -7.55
C THR A 42 -19.75 -10.83 -6.70
N GLY A 43 -19.91 -11.14 -5.42
CA GLY A 43 -18.80 -11.31 -4.50
C GLY A 43 -18.19 -12.69 -4.70
N LEU A 44 -16.86 -12.78 -4.75
CA LEU A 44 -16.14 -14.04 -4.71
C LEU A 44 -15.39 -14.15 -3.39
N ALA A 45 -15.71 -15.19 -2.61
CA ALA A 45 -14.91 -15.57 -1.46
C ALA A 45 -13.54 -16.14 -1.91
N ASP A 46 -12.61 -16.26 -0.96
CA ASP A 46 -11.32 -16.90 -1.23
C ASP A 46 -11.53 -18.29 -1.83
N TRP A 47 -10.92 -18.51 -3.00
CA TRP A 47 -10.97 -19.74 -3.79
C TRP A 47 -12.33 -20.07 -4.40
N GLU A 48 -13.29 -19.17 -4.32
CA GLU A 48 -14.56 -19.30 -5.04
C GLU A 48 -14.37 -18.95 -6.52
N SER A 49 -14.97 -19.74 -7.39
CA SER A 49 -14.85 -19.60 -8.84
C SER A 49 -16.20 -19.40 -9.50
N VAL A 50 -16.20 -18.66 -10.61
CA VAL A 50 -17.33 -18.56 -11.54
C VAL A 50 -16.85 -18.87 -12.95
N GLU A 51 -17.65 -19.64 -13.67
CA GLU A 51 -17.42 -19.91 -15.10
C GLU A 51 -18.19 -18.89 -15.94
N LEU A 52 -17.55 -18.40 -16.99
CA LEU A 52 -18.11 -17.40 -17.89
C LEU A 52 -17.93 -17.83 -19.33
N GLU A 53 -19.01 -17.74 -20.10
CA GLU A 53 -19.00 -17.97 -21.53
C GLU A 53 -18.19 -16.88 -22.26
N ARG A 54 -17.31 -17.31 -23.17
CA ARG A 54 -16.52 -16.39 -23.99
C ARG A 54 -17.28 -16.05 -25.28
N PRO A 55 -17.18 -14.80 -25.79
CA PRO A 55 -17.83 -14.41 -27.05
C PRO A 55 -17.46 -15.26 -28.27
N GLY A 56 -16.30 -15.91 -28.27
CA GLY A 56 -15.83 -16.81 -29.32
C GLY A 56 -16.06 -18.29 -29.06
N GLY A 57 -16.82 -18.64 -28.01
CA GLY A 57 -17.03 -20.01 -27.56
C GLY A 57 -16.00 -20.49 -26.53
N GLY A 58 -16.39 -21.51 -25.76
CA GLY A 58 -15.65 -22.03 -24.61
C GLY A 58 -15.81 -21.16 -23.36
N THR A 59 -15.28 -21.64 -22.25
CA THR A 59 -15.40 -20.99 -20.94
C THR A 59 -14.09 -20.32 -20.52
N VAL A 60 -14.21 -19.36 -19.62
CA VAL A 60 -13.13 -18.88 -18.76
C VAL A 60 -13.58 -19.02 -17.32
N THR A 61 -12.75 -19.57 -16.46
CA THR A 61 -12.98 -19.64 -15.02
C THR A 61 -12.31 -18.44 -14.38
N VAL A 62 -13.05 -17.70 -13.56
CA VAL A 62 -12.50 -16.63 -12.73
C VAL A 62 -12.58 -17.06 -11.28
N THR A 63 -11.44 -17.18 -10.63
CA THR A 63 -11.33 -17.54 -9.21
C THR A 63 -10.95 -16.32 -8.39
N GLY A 64 -11.74 -16.00 -7.37
CA GLY A 64 -11.36 -15.04 -6.34
C GLY A 64 -10.22 -15.63 -5.51
N VAL A 65 -9.10 -14.92 -5.39
CA VAL A 65 -7.96 -15.36 -4.57
C VAL A 65 -7.70 -14.36 -3.45
N PRO A 66 -7.16 -14.81 -2.30
CA PRO A 66 -6.94 -13.92 -1.17
C PRO A 66 -6.04 -12.75 -1.55
N ALA A 67 -6.27 -11.60 -0.92
CA ALA A 67 -5.41 -10.43 -1.01
C ALA A 67 -5.50 -9.64 0.30
N ILE A 68 -4.35 -9.23 0.86
CA ILE A 68 -4.29 -8.50 2.13
C ILE A 68 -3.68 -7.13 1.89
N HIS A 69 -4.40 -6.07 2.27
CA HIS A 69 -4.07 -4.69 1.95
C HIS A 69 -3.05 -4.01 2.90
N GLY A 70 -2.07 -4.78 3.38
CA GLY A 70 -1.10 -4.24 4.31
C GLY A 70 -0.34 -5.33 5.07
N PRO A 71 0.65 -4.94 5.89
CA PRO A 71 1.30 -5.86 6.79
C PRO A 71 0.39 -6.19 7.98
N GLY A 72 0.34 -7.46 8.38
CA GLY A 72 -0.36 -7.91 9.58
C GLY A 72 -1.40 -8.99 9.30
N PRO A 73 -2.07 -9.49 10.36
CA PRO A 73 -3.20 -10.42 10.23
C PRO A 73 -4.33 -9.80 9.39
N ARG A 74 -5.02 -10.63 8.61
CA ARG A 74 -6.09 -10.20 7.71
C ARG A 74 -7.16 -9.41 8.44
N GLU A 75 -7.61 -9.91 9.60
CA GLU A 75 -8.70 -9.33 10.38
C GLU A 75 -8.39 -7.89 10.83
N GLU A 76 -7.14 -7.64 11.25
CA GLU A 76 -6.70 -6.30 11.64
C GLU A 76 -6.63 -5.36 10.43
N VAL A 77 -6.04 -5.83 9.33
CA VAL A 77 -5.87 -5.03 8.11
C VAL A 77 -7.22 -4.67 7.50
N GLU A 78 -8.10 -5.65 7.31
CA GLU A 78 -9.42 -5.43 6.69
C GLU A 78 -10.31 -4.51 7.52
N SER A 79 -10.20 -4.55 8.86
CA SER A 79 -10.93 -3.63 9.73
C SER A 79 -10.53 -2.16 9.53
N LEU A 80 -9.31 -1.90 9.06
CA LEU A 80 -8.76 -0.57 8.87
C LEU A 80 -8.84 -0.09 7.42
N SER A 81 -8.69 -1.01 6.46
CA SER A 81 -8.52 -0.67 5.04
C SER A 81 -9.50 -1.35 4.08
N GLY A 82 -10.47 -2.11 4.60
CA GLY A 82 -11.43 -2.84 3.77
C GLY A 82 -10.88 -4.15 3.21
N GLN A 83 -11.79 -4.96 2.67
CA GLN A 83 -11.47 -6.23 2.02
C GLN A 83 -10.83 -5.98 0.66
N VAL A 84 -9.94 -6.88 0.25
CA VAL A 84 -9.39 -6.92 -1.11
C VAL A 84 -9.48 -8.33 -1.65
N VAL A 85 -9.76 -8.46 -2.95
CA VAL A 85 -9.72 -9.71 -3.68
C VAL A 85 -8.76 -9.60 -4.86
N GLY A 86 -7.96 -10.65 -5.06
CA GLY A 86 -7.24 -10.89 -6.31
C GLY A 86 -8.04 -11.82 -7.20
N PHE A 87 -7.62 -12.00 -8.46
CA PHE A 87 -8.28 -12.91 -9.39
C PHE A 87 -7.26 -13.79 -10.10
N VAL A 88 -7.60 -15.06 -10.30
CA VAL A 88 -6.96 -15.92 -11.29
C VAL A 88 -7.97 -16.22 -12.39
N LEU A 89 -7.55 -16.06 -13.64
CA LEU A 89 -8.33 -16.41 -14.81
C LEU A 89 -7.63 -17.57 -15.53
N ASP A 90 -8.36 -18.64 -15.80
CA ASP A 90 -7.88 -19.79 -16.57
C ASP A 90 -8.98 -20.36 -17.47
N GLY A 91 -8.61 -21.30 -18.34
CA GLY A 91 -9.56 -22.01 -19.19
C GLY A 91 -8.84 -22.83 -20.26
N GLU A 92 -9.57 -23.75 -20.89
CA GLU A 92 -8.99 -24.61 -21.91
C GLU A 92 -8.45 -23.81 -23.09
N GLY A 93 -7.16 -23.99 -23.39
CA GLY A 93 -6.46 -23.29 -24.47
C GLY A 93 -6.21 -21.79 -24.20
N LEU A 94 -6.37 -21.33 -22.95
CA LEU A 94 -6.11 -19.95 -22.54
C LEU A 94 -4.84 -19.85 -21.68
N PRO A 95 -4.14 -18.71 -21.72
CA PRO A 95 -3.10 -18.42 -20.73
C PRO A 95 -3.71 -18.17 -19.35
N THR A 96 -3.07 -18.68 -18.31
CA THR A 96 -3.42 -18.41 -16.93
C THR A 96 -2.96 -17.01 -16.53
N VAL A 97 -3.88 -16.16 -16.08
CA VAL A 97 -3.60 -14.77 -15.69
C VAL A 97 -3.89 -14.57 -14.21
N TYR A 98 -2.90 -14.13 -13.45
CA TYR A 98 -3.04 -13.70 -12.06
C TYR A 98 -3.12 -12.17 -11.98
N VAL A 99 -4.17 -11.65 -11.37
CA VAL A 99 -4.36 -10.23 -11.02
C VAL A 99 -4.31 -10.12 -9.51
N SER A 100 -3.28 -9.49 -8.95
CA SER A 100 -3.03 -9.56 -7.50
C SER A 100 -4.08 -8.87 -6.64
N GLY A 101 -4.86 -7.98 -7.24
CA GLY A 101 -5.51 -6.92 -6.49
C GLY A 101 -4.47 -6.13 -5.70
N ASP A 102 -4.94 -5.37 -4.72
CA ASP A 102 -4.12 -4.50 -3.89
C ASP A 102 -3.43 -5.27 -2.75
N ASN A 103 -2.87 -6.43 -3.07
CA ASN A 103 -2.20 -7.35 -2.13
C ASN A 103 -0.79 -6.91 -1.75
N ALA A 104 -0.47 -6.99 -0.47
CA ALA A 104 0.86 -6.74 0.10
C ALA A 104 1.48 -7.99 0.78
N SER A 105 0.75 -9.10 0.87
CA SER A 105 1.20 -10.32 1.57
C SER A 105 1.91 -11.29 0.62
N LEU A 106 3.18 -11.61 0.91
CA LEU A 106 3.93 -12.65 0.19
C LEU A 106 3.48 -14.06 0.56
N GLU A 107 2.99 -14.27 1.79
CA GLU A 107 2.44 -15.56 2.21
C GLU A 107 1.24 -15.95 1.35
N VAL A 108 0.35 -15.00 1.11
CA VAL A 108 -0.81 -15.16 0.20
C VAL A 108 -0.34 -15.47 -1.23
N VAL A 109 0.70 -14.80 -1.72
CA VAL A 109 1.28 -15.13 -3.05
C VAL A 109 1.81 -16.57 -3.08
N GLY A 110 2.42 -17.05 -2.00
CA GLY A 110 2.85 -18.44 -1.86
C GLY A 110 1.68 -19.42 -2.02
N GLN A 111 0.58 -19.18 -1.29
CA GLN A 111 -0.64 -20.01 -1.39
C GLN A 111 -1.25 -20.03 -2.80
N ILE A 112 -1.22 -18.88 -3.49
CA ILE A 112 -1.71 -18.77 -4.88
C ILE A 112 -0.78 -19.55 -5.81
N ALA A 113 0.54 -19.43 -5.65
CA ALA A 113 1.50 -20.17 -6.47
C ALA A 113 1.39 -21.68 -6.25
N GLU A 114 1.14 -22.15 -5.02
CA GLU A 114 0.91 -23.57 -4.74
C GLU A 114 -0.29 -24.15 -5.50
N ARG A 115 -1.31 -23.33 -5.78
CA ARG A 115 -2.54 -23.77 -6.44
C ARG A 115 -2.55 -23.58 -7.95
N PHE A 116 -1.95 -22.48 -8.43
CA PHE A 116 -2.12 -22.02 -9.81
C PHE A 116 -0.80 -21.89 -10.58
N ALA A 117 0.35 -22.17 -9.98
CA ALA A 117 1.60 -22.12 -10.74
C ALA A 117 1.72 -23.34 -11.69
N PRO A 118 2.31 -23.14 -12.88
CA PRO A 118 2.78 -21.87 -13.42
C PRO A 118 1.62 -20.96 -13.88
N VAL A 119 1.76 -19.66 -13.66
CA VAL A 119 0.91 -18.64 -14.29
C VAL A 119 1.65 -18.06 -15.49
N ASP A 120 0.96 -17.86 -16.62
CA ASP A 120 1.55 -17.31 -17.83
C ASP A 120 1.77 -15.80 -17.72
N THR A 121 0.91 -15.11 -16.97
CA THR A 121 0.99 -13.65 -16.78
C THR A 121 0.55 -13.24 -15.39
N ALA A 122 1.28 -12.32 -14.76
CA ALA A 122 0.93 -11.73 -13.47
C ALA A 122 0.86 -10.19 -13.55
N LEU A 123 -0.30 -9.62 -13.21
CA LEU A 123 -0.51 -8.19 -12.99
C LEU A 123 -0.44 -7.90 -11.49
N LEU A 124 0.63 -7.21 -11.08
CA LEU A 124 0.91 -6.92 -9.67
C LEU A 124 0.70 -5.45 -9.36
N PHE A 125 -0.14 -5.15 -8.37
CA PHE A 125 -0.36 -3.79 -7.87
C PHE A 125 0.57 -3.52 -6.69
N ARG A 126 1.55 -2.64 -6.90
CA ARG A 126 2.47 -2.23 -5.84
C ARG A 126 2.03 -0.90 -5.25
N ARG A 127 1.25 -0.94 -4.16
CA ARG A 127 1.03 0.28 -3.37
C ARG A 127 2.35 0.76 -2.77
N ARG A 128 2.60 2.08 -2.83
CA ARG A 128 3.58 2.74 -1.98
C ARG A 128 2.86 3.21 -0.72
N PRO A 129 3.07 2.59 0.45
CA PRO A 129 2.39 3.03 1.65
C PRO A 129 2.88 4.43 2.04
N ALA A 130 2.02 5.44 1.87
CA ALA A 130 2.25 6.80 2.37
C ALA A 130 2.50 6.80 3.90
N LEU A 131 1.96 5.80 4.61
CA LEU A 131 2.19 5.58 6.04
C LEU A 131 3.67 5.27 6.36
N LEU A 132 4.35 4.48 5.53
CA LEU A 132 5.76 4.16 5.74
C LEU A 132 6.64 5.40 5.52
N ASP A 133 6.24 6.27 4.60
CA ASP A 133 6.86 7.58 4.38
C ASP A 133 6.60 8.55 5.53
N ALA A 134 5.39 8.57 6.09
CA ALA A 134 5.04 9.41 7.24
C ALA A 134 5.78 8.97 8.51
N LEU A 135 5.88 7.66 8.76
CA LEU A 135 6.63 7.09 9.87
C LEU A 135 8.15 7.31 9.70
N ARG A 136 8.68 7.18 8.48
CA ARG A 136 10.08 7.52 8.16
C ARG A 136 10.37 9.02 8.29
N ARG A 137 9.43 9.91 7.93
CA ARG A 137 9.57 11.37 8.12
C ARG A 137 9.51 11.78 9.59
N ARG A 138 8.69 11.10 10.41
CA ARG A 138 8.68 11.27 11.87
C ARG A 138 9.98 10.76 12.52
N ALA A 139 10.47 9.59 12.11
CA ALA A 139 11.72 9.01 12.61
C ALA A 139 12.98 9.81 12.18
N ARG A 140 12.91 10.57 11.08
CA ARG A 140 13.99 11.45 10.59
C ARG A 140 14.07 12.82 11.28
N ARG A 141 13.29 13.09 12.33
CA ARG A 141 13.50 14.25 13.20
C ARG A 141 14.01 13.85 14.59
N PRO A 142 15.32 13.57 14.77
CA PRO A 142 15.96 13.75 16.07
C PRO A 142 16.29 15.24 16.26
N GLY A 143 15.93 15.76 17.44
CA GLY A 143 16.14 17.15 17.80
C GLY A 143 17.60 17.58 17.77
N GLN A 144 17.97 18.44 16.83
CA GLN A 144 19.00 19.44 17.04
C GLN A 144 18.32 20.78 17.30
N ARG A 145 18.22 21.15 18.58
CA ARG A 145 18.21 22.58 18.92
C ARG A 145 19.55 23.13 18.44
N PRO A 146 19.62 24.22 17.66
CA PRO A 146 20.88 24.88 17.43
C PRO A 146 21.38 25.38 18.80
N GLY A 147 22.48 24.79 19.26
CA GLY A 147 23.19 25.26 20.44
C GLY A 147 23.48 26.73 20.25
N ARG A 148 23.02 27.56 21.19
CA ARG A 148 23.46 28.96 21.29
C ARG A 148 24.97 28.94 21.46
N ARG A 149 25.70 29.19 20.36
CA ARG A 149 27.09 29.62 20.46
C ARG A 149 27.05 31.02 21.06
N SER A 150 27.39 31.11 22.33
CA SER A 150 27.82 32.35 22.99
C SER A 150 29.11 32.83 22.30
N GLY A 151 28.96 33.57 21.21
CA GLY A 151 30.04 34.38 20.65
C GLY A 151 30.40 35.51 21.64
N PRO A 152 31.68 35.91 21.73
CA PRO A 152 32.10 36.96 22.63
C PRO A 152 31.45 38.31 22.26
N ASN A 153 30.82 38.94 23.24
CA ASN A 153 30.17 40.25 23.15
C ASN A 153 31.21 41.36 22.83
N PRO A 154 31.08 42.12 21.74
CA PRO A 154 32.10 43.10 21.32
C PRO A 154 32.06 44.44 22.11
N ARG A 155 31.37 44.50 23.26
CA ARG A 155 31.20 45.76 24.02
C ARG A 155 31.84 45.76 25.40
N ARG A 156 33.14 45.49 25.48
CA ARG A 156 33.95 45.84 26.67
C ARG A 156 35.19 46.64 26.26
N PRO A 157 35.38 47.86 26.79
CA PRO A 157 36.60 48.62 26.54
C PRO A 157 37.79 47.95 27.28
N PRO A 158 39.01 48.05 26.74
CA PRO A 158 40.18 47.41 27.33
C PRO A 158 40.53 48.02 28.69
N ARG A 159 40.79 47.15 29.68
CA ARG A 159 41.31 47.55 30.99
C ARG A 159 42.76 48.01 30.86
N ARG A 160 43.08 49.18 31.42
CA ARG A 160 44.44 49.73 31.49
C ARG A 160 45.38 48.77 32.26
N PRO A 161 46.64 48.60 31.83
CA PRO A 161 47.60 47.79 32.56
C PRO A 161 48.00 48.46 33.89
N ARG A 162 48.08 47.67 34.96
CA ARG A 162 48.70 48.07 36.25
C ARG A 162 50.22 47.98 36.13
N PRO A 163 50.99 48.86 36.80
CA PRO A 163 52.44 48.91 36.67
C PRO A 163 53.14 47.72 37.34
N LEU A 164 54.24 47.30 36.72
CA LEU A 164 55.17 46.28 37.21
C LEU A 164 55.78 46.69 38.55
N ARG A 165 55.66 45.83 39.57
CA ARG A 165 56.49 45.92 40.77
C ARG A 165 57.91 45.45 40.41
N GLN A 166 58.87 46.33 40.66
CA GLN A 166 60.30 46.03 40.58
C GLN A 166 60.68 44.96 41.62
N LEU A 167 61.45 43.97 41.18
CA LEU A 167 62.18 43.03 42.03
C LEU A 167 63.42 43.75 42.56
N GLY A 168 63.56 43.82 43.89
CA GLY A 168 64.80 44.27 44.55
C GLY A 168 65.89 43.18 44.50
N PRO A 169 67.17 43.55 44.62
CA PRO A 169 68.29 42.64 44.36
C PRO A 169 68.64 41.73 45.54
N LEU A 170 69.24 40.60 45.17
CA LEU A 170 69.86 39.60 46.03
C LEU A 170 71.10 40.16 46.75
N HIS A 171 71.20 39.89 48.05
CA HIS A 171 72.45 39.65 48.76
C HIS A 171 72.19 38.68 49.92
#